data_AF-A0A833W2B3-F1
#
_entry.id   AF-A0A833W2B3-F1
#
_cell.length_a   1.000
_cell.length_b   1.000
_cell.length_c   1.000
_cell.angle_alpha   90.00
_cell.angle_beta   90.00
_cell.angle_gamma   90.00
#
_symmetry.space_group_name_H-M   'P 1'
#
loop_
_entity.id
_entity.type
_entity.pdbx_description
1 polymer ?
#
loop_
_entity_poly.entity_id
_entity_poly.type
_entity_poly.pdbx_seq_one_letter_code
_entity_poly.pdbx_strand_id
1 'polypeptide(L)'
;MKHLNFTRLIQEMKFDQRKTMISELLDFATEMFACQSHSSDNAKLVTILSDGRGIFSEGTERIIAAVRRAKLLNIFLVFIIVDNPLNKDSILDIRMPIFEDGRLLGIRSYMDNFPFPFYIILRDLDTLPVVLSDALRQWFEIVGRIDI
;
A
#
# COMPACT_ATOMS: atom_id res chain seq x y z
N MET A 1 -0.84 -0.70 -29.17
CA MET A 1 -1.24 -0.02 -27.93
C MET A 1 -2.71 -0.37 -27.68
N LYS A 2 -3.02 -1.25 -26.72
CA LYS A 2 -4.42 -1.56 -26.40
C LYS A 2 -5.00 -0.32 -25.72
N HIS A 3 -6.02 0.30 -26.31
CA HIS A 3 -6.79 1.34 -25.63
C HIS A 3 -7.39 0.73 -24.36
N LEU A 4 -6.82 1.06 -23.21
CA LEU A 4 -7.41 0.76 -21.91
C LEU A 4 -8.68 1.59 -21.80
N ASN A 5 -9.84 0.96 -22.00
CA ASN A 5 -11.11 1.64 -21.90
C ASN A 5 -11.46 1.77 -20.42
N PHE A 6 -11.30 2.98 -19.86
CA PHE A 6 -11.52 3.26 -18.44
C PHE A 6 -12.90 2.79 -17.96
N THR A 7 -13.94 2.95 -18.80
CA THR A 7 -15.30 2.49 -18.50
C THR A 7 -15.35 0.98 -18.27
N ARG A 8 -14.61 0.20 -19.06
CA ARG A 8 -14.54 -1.25 -18.90
C ARG A 8 -13.79 -1.64 -17.63
N LEU A 9 -12.69 -0.95 -17.30
CA LEU A 9 -11.94 -1.20 -16.07
C LEU A 9 -12.82 -0.96 -14.83
N ILE A 10 -13.56 0.16 -14.79
CA ILE A 10 -14.46 0.47 -13.69
C ILE A 10 -15.59 -0.58 -13.57
N GLN A 11 -16.10 -1.09 -14.69
CA GLN A 11 -17.09 -2.18 -14.68
C GLN A 11 -16.56 -3.51 -14.11
N GLU A 12 -15.25 -3.75 -14.22
CA GLU A 12 -14.60 -4.94 -13.66
C GLU A 12 -14.35 -4.81 -12.14
N MET A 13 -14.37 -3.58 -11.59
CA MET A 13 -14.21 -3.31 -10.15
C MET A 13 -15.54 -3.47 -9.39
N LYS A 14 -15.86 -4.70 -9.01
CA LYS A 14 -17.12 -5.05 -8.31
C LYS A 14 -17.10 -4.84 -6.80
N PHE A 15 -15.92 -4.69 -6.19
CA PHE A 15 -15.72 -4.53 -4.74
C PHE A 15 -16.42 -5.59 -3.88
N ASP A 16 -16.55 -6.81 -4.40
CA ASP A 16 -17.21 -7.96 -3.75
C ASP A 16 -16.21 -8.87 -3.00
N GLN A 17 -14.93 -8.49 -2.98
CA GLN A 17 -13.87 -9.25 -2.34
C GLN A 17 -13.99 -9.22 -0.81
N ARG A 18 -13.74 -10.37 -0.17
CA ARG A 18 -13.75 -10.50 1.31
C ARG A 18 -12.37 -10.43 1.95
N LYS A 19 -11.32 -10.44 1.12
CA LYS A 19 -9.93 -10.47 1.55
C LYS A 19 -9.09 -9.68 0.56
N THR A 20 -8.13 -8.94 1.08
CA THR A 20 -7.13 -8.22 0.29
C THR A 20 -5.81 -8.99 0.33
N MET A 21 -5.24 -9.29 -0.84
CA MET A 21 -4.00 -10.07 -0.98
C MET A 21 -2.85 -9.13 -1.35
N ILE A 22 -2.35 -8.38 -0.37
CA ILE A 22 -1.32 -7.36 -0.59
C ILE A 22 0.05 -8.00 -0.87
N SER A 23 0.36 -9.12 -0.23
CA SER A 23 1.62 -9.84 -0.46
C SER A 23 1.65 -10.34 -1.90
N GLU A 24 0.58 -10.99 -2.36
CA GLU A 24 0.48 -11.41 -3.77
C GLU A 24 0.53 -10.23 -4.76
N LEU A 25 -0.09 -9.09 -4.42
CA LEU A 25 0.01 -7.86 -5.21
C LEU A 25 1.45 -7.38 -5.33
N LEU A 26 2.21 -7.36 -4.23
CA LEU A 26 3.61 -6.93 -4.22
C LEU A 26 4.51 -7.91 -4.98
N ASP A 27 4.23 -9.21 -4.88
CA ASP A 27 4.93 -10.26 -5.61
C ASP A 27 4.75 -10.06 -7.12
N PHE A 28 3.50 -9.88 -7.56
CA PHE A 28 3.15 -9.59 -8.94
C PHE A 28 3.79 -8.28 -9.45
N ALA A 29 3.69 -7.19 -8.68
CA ALA A 29 4.28 -5.91 -9.08
C ALA A 29 5.80 -6.00 -9.23
N THR A 30 6.45 -6.73 -8.33
CA THR A 30 7.89 -6.97 -8.36
C THR A 30 8.31 -7.72 -9.64
N GLU A 31 7.61 -8.79 -9.98
CA GLU A 31 7.85 -9.56 -11.21
C GLU A 31 7.58 -8.73 -12.46
N MET A 32 6.51 -7.93 -12.45
CA MET A 32 6.18 -7.02 -13.55
C MET A 32 7.31 -6.03 -13.83
N PHE A 33 7.90 -5.42 -12.78
CA PHE A 33 9.05 -4.53 -12.94
C PHE A 33 10.30 -5.28 -13.39
N ALA A 34 10.53 -6.50 -12.93
CA ALA A 34 11.66 -7.32 -13.35
C ALA A 34 11.61 -7.65 -14.86
N CYS A 35 10.42 -7.93 -15.40
CA CYS A 35 10.23 -8.18 -16.84
C CYS A 35 10.45 -6.94 -17.72
N GLN A 36 10.35 -5.72 -17.16
CA GLN A 36 10.59 -4.47 -17.91
C GLN A 36 12.07 -4.04 -17.95
N SER A 37 12.96 -4.73 -17.23
CA SER A 37 14.34 -4.29 -16.91
C SER A 37 15.34 -4.24 -18.07
N HIS A 38 14.94 -4.43 -19.32
CA HIS A 38 15.89 -4.60 -20.41
C HIS A 38 16.47 -3.31 -21.01
N SER A 39 16.11 -2.10 -20.56
CA SER A 39 16.62 -0.88 -21.24
C SER A 39 16.70 0.46 -20.49
N SER A 40 16.28 0.61 -19.23
CA SER A 40 16.44 1.92 -18.53
C SER A 40 16.37 1.80 -17.02
N ASP A 41 17.23 2.55 -16.33
CA ASP A 41 17.26 2.71 -14.88
C ASP A 41 16.10 3.64 -14.45
N ASN A 42 14.88 3.12 -14.52
CA ASN A 42 13.69 3.89 -14.19
C ASN A 42 13.39 3.79 -12.69
N ALA A 43 13.01 4.92 -12.09
CA ALA A 43 12.44 4.93 -10.76
C ALA A 43 11.10 4.19 -10.72
N LYS A 44 10.92 3.31 -9.74
CA LYS A 44 9.73 2.43 -9.61
C LYS A 44 8.88 2.88 -8.44
N LEU A 45 7.59 3.09 -8.69
CA LEU A 45 6.60 3.51 -7.69
C LEU A 45 5.40 2.56 -7.73
N VAL A 46 4.94 2.13 -6.55
CA VAL A 46 3.64 1.47 -6.36
C VAL A 46 2.85 2.25 -5.33
N THR A 47 1.69 2.74 -5.77
CA THR A 47 0.71 3.41 -4.90
C THR A 47 -0.46 2.48 -4.68
N ILE A 48 -0.76 2.19 -3.41
CA ILE A 48 -1.85 1.31 -3.00
C ILE A 48 -2.95 2.19 -2.39
N LEU A 49 -4.17 2.12 -2.92
CA LEU A 49 -5.34 2.81 -2.39
C LEU A 49 -6.28 1.79 -1.75
N SER A 50 -6.51 1.89 -0.44
CA SER A 50 -7.36 0.96 0.30
C SER A 50 -7.77 1.58 1.65
N ASP A 51 -8.79 1.05 2.32
CA ASP A 51 -9.10 1.41 3.71
C ASP A 51 -8.06 0.87 4.72
N GLY A 52 -7.08 0.09 4.26
CA GLY A 52 -5.96 -0.44 5.02
C GLY A 52 -6.30 -1.62 5.92
N ARG A 53 -7.58 -2.00 6.05
CA ARG A 53 -8.02 -3.06 6.95
C ARG A 53 -7.65 -4.44 6.38
N GLY A 54 -7.35 -5.38 7.28
CA GLY A 54 -7.06 -6.76 6.89
C GLY A 54 -5.72 -6.96 6.16
N ILE A 55 -4.79 -6.02 6.25
CA ILE A 55 -3.47 -6.11 5.59
C ILE A 55 -2.65 -7.34 6.00
N PHE A 56 -2.88 -7.84 7.22
CA PHE A 56 -2.23 -9.03 7.76
C PHE A 56 -2.96 -10.34 7.44
N SER A 57 -3.99 -10.31 6.59
CA SER A 57 -4.82 -11.48 6.29
C SER A 57 -4.06 -12.62 5.59
N GLU A 58 -2.90 -12.33 5.02
CA GLU A 58 -1.96 -13.30 4.44
C GLU A 58 -0.86 -13.76 5.41
N GLY A 59 -0.88 -13.25 6.66
CA GLY A 59 0.12 -13.50 7.70
C GLY A 59 1.15 -12.37 7.83
N THR A 60 1.46 -11.99 9.06
CA THR A 60 2.36 -10.86 9.39
C THR A 60 3.74 -11.02 8.76
N GLU A 61 4.37 -12.18 8.89
CA GLU A 61 5.69 -12.45 8.34
C GLU A 61 5.70 -12.36 6.81
N ARG A 62 4.64 -12.84 6.15
CA ARG A 62 4.53 -12.83 4.69
C ARG A 62 4.47 -11.41 4.15
N ILE A 63 3.63 -10.55 4.73
CA ILE A 63 3.52 -9.15 4.28
C ILE A 63 4.79 -8.35 4.58
N ILE A 64 5.41 -8.55 5.75
CA ILE A 64 6.68 -7.89 6.10
C ILE A 64 7.78 -8.31 5.10
N ALA A 65 7.88 -9.60 4.77
CA ALA A 65 8.83 -10.10 3.80
C ALA A 65 8.57 -9.53 2.39
N ALA A 66 7.32 -9.46 1.95
CA ALA A 66 6.94 -8.90 0.65
C ALA A 66 7.29 -7.40 0.54
N VAL A 67 6.96 -6.61 1.57
CA VAL A 67 7.33 -5.19 1.64
C VAL A 67 8.85 -5.01 1.63
N ARG A 68 9.57 -5.79 2.44
CA ARG A 68 11.04 -5.74 2.50
C ARG A 68 11.65 -6.07 1.13
N ARG A 69 11.14 -7.10 0.44
CA ARG A 69 11.61 -7.50 -0.88
C ARG A 69 11.42 -6.41 -1.93
N ALA A 70 10.24 -5.82 -2.00
CA ALA A 70 9.97 -4.71 -2.92
C ALA A 70 10.91 -3.52 -2.66
N LYS A 71 11.16 -3.17 -1.39
CA LYS A 71 12.12 -2.12 -1.01
C LYS A 71 13.55 -2.44 -1.44
N LEU A 72 14.02 -3.68 -1.29
CA LEU A 72 15.36 -4.10 -1.73
C LEU A 72 15.54 -4.01 -3.25
N LEU A 73 14.45 -4.04 -4.01
CA LEU A 73 14.44 -3.89 -5.47
C LEU A 73 14.20 -2.44 -5.91
N ASN A 74 14.40 -1.49 -4.99
CA ASN A 74 14.25 -0.05 -5.19
C ASN A 74 12.85 0.34 -5.70
N ILE A 75 11.81 -0.40 -5.29
CA ILE A 75 10.42 -0.02 -5.52
C ILE A 75 9.97 0.84 -4.35
N PHE A 76 9.62 2.09 -4.64
CA PHE A 76 9.03 2.98 -3.66
C PHE A 76 7.56 2.61 -3.45
N LEU A 77 7.18 2.33 -2.21
CA LEU A 77 5.84 1.90 -1.84
C LEU A 77 5.14 3.01 -1.05
N VAL A 78 3.96 3.43 -1.51
CA VAL A 78 3.10 4.40 -0.81
C VAL A 78 1.73 3.80 -0.60
N PHE A 79 1.26 3.77 0.65
CA PHE A 79 -0.09 3.31 0.98
C PHE A 79 -1.00 4.50 1.32
N ILE A 80 -2.04 4.71 0.53
CA ILE A 80 -3.07 5.72 0.77
C ILE A 80 -4.25 5.02 1.44
N ILE A 81 -4.41 5.30 2.72
CA ILE A 81 -5.45 4.79 3.58
C ILE A 81 -6.67 5.70 3.47
N VAL A 82 -7.76 5.21 2.89
CA VAL A 82 -9.03 5.93 2.82
C VAL A 82 -9.81 5.69 4.11
N ASP A 83 -9.84 6.69 4.99
CA ASP A 83 -10.48 6.62 6.30
C ASP A 83 -11.71 7.53 6.33
N ASN A 84 -12.88 7.01 5.99
CA ASN A 84 -14.11 7.81 6.00
C ASN A 84 -14.47 8.22 7.44
N PRO A 85 -14.46 9.51 7.80
CA PRO A 85 -14.71 9.98 9.17
C PRO A 85 -16.17 9.79 9.63
N LEU A 86 -17.11 9.57 8.71
CA LEU A 86 -18.49 9.21 9.03
C LEU A 86 -18.62 7.74 9.42
N ASN A 87 -17.62 6.92 9.11
CA ASN A 87 -17.60 5.51 9.45
C ASN A 87 -17.17 5.37 10.92
N LYS A 88 -17.94 4.64 11.72
CA LYS A 88 -17.68 4.51 13.17
C LYS A 88 -16.43 3.69 13.51
N ASP A 89 -15.87 3.01 12.52
CA ASP A 89 -14.80 2.04 12.70
C ASP A 89 -13.48 2.52 12.09
N SER A 90 -13.05 3.77 12.36
CA SER A 90 -11.81 4.33 11.77
C SER A 90 -10.63 3.37 11.95
N ILE A 91 -9.74 3.31 10.96
CA ILE A 91 -8.51 2.50 11.06
C ILE A 91 -7.66 2.88 12.28
N LEU A 92 -7.74 4.14 12.71
CA LEU A 92 -7.05 4.65 13.90
C LEU A 92 -7.59 4.07 15.21
N ASP A 93 -8.85 3.63 15.21
CA ASP A 93 -9.52 3.08 16.39
C ASP A 93 -9.33 1.56 16.50
N ILE A 94 -8.74 0.92 15.48
CA ILE A 94 -8.53 -0.53 15.48
C ILE A 94 -7.47 -0.91 16.50
N ARG A 95 -7.86 -1.82 17.40
CA ARG A 95 -7.00 -2.38 18.45
C ARG A 95 -6.74 -3.86 18.19
N MET A 96 -5.47 -4.25 18.18
CA MET A 96 -5.06 -5.63 17.94
C MET A 96 -4.53 -6.29 19.21
N PRO A 97 -5.02 -7.48 19.59
CA PRO A 97 -4.41 -8.28 20.63
C PRO A 97 -3.08 -8.87 20.13
N ILE A 98 -2.07 -8.85 20.98
CA ILE A 98 -0.77 -9.48 20.72
C ILE A 98 -0.66 -10.71 21.60
N PHE A 99 -0.40 -11.85 20.98
CA PHE A 99 -0.22 -13.12 21.66
C PHE A 99 1.21 -13.62 21.51
N GLU A 100 1.76 -14.19 22.58
CA GLU A 100 3.02 -14.94 22.58
C GLU A 100 2.79 -16.22 23.41
N ASP A 101 3.14 -17.37 22.85
CA ASP A 101 2.91 -18.69 23.45
C ASP A 101 1.47 -18.90 23.98
N GLY A 102 0.48 -18.39 23.22
CA GLY A 102 -0.94 -18.48 23.56
C GLY A 102 -1.40 -17.54 24.69
N ARG A 103 -0.52 -16.70 25.23
CA ARG A 103 -0.84 -15.71 26.26
C ARG A 103 -1.02 -14.33 25.65
N LEU A 104 -2.05 -13.61 26.08
CA LEU A 104 -2.26 -12.22 25.69
C LEU A 104 -1.19 -11.35 26.36
N LEU A 105 -0.27 -10.80 25.57
CA LEU A 105 0.76 -9.87 26.04
C LEU A 105 0.25 -8.44 26.15
N GLY A 106 -0.78 -8.08 25.39
CA GLY A 106 -1.37 -6.75 25.43
C GLY A 106 -2.20 -6.44 24.20
N ILE A 107 -2.69 -5.21 24.14
CA ILE A 107 -3.50 -4.69 23.06
C ILE A 107 -2.84 -3.44 22.50
N ARG A 108 -2.39 -3.47 21.25
CA ARG A 108 -1.73 -2.34 20.57
C ARG A 108 -2.62 -1.70 19.53
N SER A 109 -2.24 -0.51 19.08
CA SER A 109 -2.89 0.08 17.90
C SER A 109 -2.55 -0.75 16.67
N TYR A 110 -3.51 -0.89 15.77
CA TYR A 110 -3.28 -1.48 14.45
C TYR A 110 -2.14 -0.76 13.71
N MET A 111 -2.11 0.57 13.83
CA MET A 111 -1.15 1.43 13.15
C MET A 111 0.28 1.29 13.68
N ASP A 112 0.46 0.83 14.93
CA ASP A 112 1.80 0.61 15.51
C ASP A 112 2.58 -0.46 14.73
N ASN A 113 1.89 -1.38 14.07
CA ASN A 113 2.48 -2.50 13.34
C ASN A 113 2.24 -2.43 11.84
N PHE A 114 1.67 -1.33 11.32
CA PHE A 114 1.32 -1.21 9.91
C PHE A 114 2.57 -1.44 9.03
N PRO A 115 2.55 -2.35 8.05
CA PRO A 115 3.77 -2.87 7.44
C PRO A 115 4.40 -1.92 6.42
N PHE A 116 3.71 -0.84 6.06
CA PHE A 116 4.22 0.15 5.09
C PHE A 116 4.86 1.32 5.83
N PRO A 117 6.12 1.68 5.50
CA PRO A 117 6.82 2.79 6.14
C PRO A 117 6.30 4.16 5.68
N PHE A 118 5.74 4.24 4.47
CA PHE A 118 5.16 5.46 3.91
C PHE A 118 3.67 5.21 3.69
N TYR A 119 2.85 5.88 4.48
CA TYR A 119 1.41 5.86 4.32
C TYR A 119 0.81 7.23 4.59
N ILE A 120 -0.38 7.45 4.05
CA ILE A 120 -1.16 8.67 4.18
C ILE A 120 -2.54 8.25 4.65
N ILE A 121 -3.03 8.83 5.75
CA ILE A 121 -4.42 8.65 6.18
C ILE A 121 -5.23 9.81 5.62
N LEU A 122 -6.09 9.48 4.65
CA LEU A 122 -6.92 10.44 3.96
C LEU A 122 -8.35 10.37 4.50
N ARG A 123 -8.73 11.42 5.24
CA ARG A 123 -10.09 11.58 5.79
C ARG A 123 -11.04 12.39 4.91
N ASP A 124 -10.48 13.24 4.05
CA ASP A 124 -11.22 14.04 3.09
C ASP A 124 -10.83 13.63 1.67
N LEU A 125 -11.75 12.98 0.96
CA LEU A 125 -11.55 12.51 -0.41
C LEU A 125 -11.31 13.65 -1.40
N ASP A 126 -11.84 14.85 -1.12
CA ASP A 126 -11.65 16.01 -1.98
C ASP A 126 -10.19 16.49 -1.95
N THR A 127 -9.44 16.13 -0.91
CA THR A 127 -8.00 16.44 -0.80
C THR A 127 -7.09 15.41 -1.46
N LEU A 128 -7.61 14.25 -1.90
CA LEU A 128 -6.81 13.18 -2.52
C LEU A 128 -5.91 13.69 -3.65
N PRO A 129 -6.40 14.48 -4.63
CA PRO A 129 -5.57 14.91 -5.75
C PRO A 129 -4.39 15.77 -5.29
N VAL A 130 -4.61 16.65 -4.32
CA VAL A 130 -3.58 17.55 -3.77
C VAL A 130 -2.54 16.75 -3.00
N VAL A 131 -2.99 15.89 -2.09
CA VAL A 131 -2.12 15.06 -1.25
C VAL A 131 -1.28 14.09 -2.08
N LEU A 132 -1.88 13.46 -3.09
CA LEU A 132 -1.15 12.60 -4.03
C LEU A 132 -0.13 13.40 -4.85
N SER A 133 -0.49 14.61 -5.29
CA SER A 133 0.41 15.48 -6.05
C SER A 133 1.64 15.89 -5.21
N ASP A 134 1.43 16.23 -3.94
CA ASP A 134 2.53 16.54 -3.02
C ASP A 134 3.41 15.33 -2.74
N ALA A 135 2.82 14.15 -2.50
CA ALA A 135 3.56 12.92 -2.30
C ALA A 135 4.41 12.53 -3.52
N LEU A 136 3.85 12.68 -4.73
CA LEU A 136 4.58 12.45 -5.98
C LEU A 136 5.71 13.45 -6.17
N ARG A 137 5.49 14.74 -5.87
CA ARG A 137 6.55 15.75 -5.92
C ARG A 137 7.70 15.40 -4.98
N GLN A 138 7.40 15.03 -3.73
CA GLN A 138 8.41 14.59 -2.76
C GLN A 138 9.17 13.37 -3.26
N TRP A 139 8.49 12.40 -3.87
CA TRP A 139 9.13 11.24 -4.47
C TRP A 139 10.08 11.63 -5.61
N PHE A 140 9.67 12.50 -6.53
CA PHE A 140 10.54 13.00 -7.60
C PHE A 140 11.77 13.73 -7.06
N GLU A 141 11.63 14.51 -5.98
CA GLU A 141 12.78 15.15 -5.32
C GLU A 141 13.74 14.14 -4.71
N ILE A 142 13.24 13.05 -4.13
CA ILE A 142 14.08 11.97 -3.58
C ILE A 142 14.82 11.25 -4.71
N VAL A 143 14.13 10.89 -5.79
CA VAL A 143 14.73 10.22 -6.96
C VAL A 143 15.80 11.12 -7.60
N GLY A 144 15.47 12.39 -7.87
CA GLY A 144 16.41 13.33 -8.50
C GLY A 144 17.63 13.69 -7.64
N ARG A 145 17.61 13.43 -6.33
CA ARG A 145 18.79 13.55 -5.45
C ARG A 145 19.64 12.29 -5.41
N ILE A 146 19.10 11.13 -5.77
CA ILE A 146 19.83 9.86 -5.85
C ILE A 146 20.63 9.78 -7.17
N ASP A 147 20.20 10.53 -8.19
CA ASP A 147 20.82 10.59 -9.52
C ASP A 147 21.94 11.67 -9.67
N ILE A 148 22.42 12.26 -8.57
CA ILE A 148 23.56 13.21 -8.50
C ILE A 148 24.62 12.68 -7.53
#